data_AF-A0A2L2Z032-F1
#
_entry.id   AF-A0A2L2Z032-F1
#
_cell.length_a   1.000
_cell.length_b   1.000
_cell.length_c   1.000
_cell.angle_alpha   90.00
_cell.angle_beta   90.00
_cell.angle_gamma   90.00
#
_symmetry.space_group_name_H-M   'P 1'
#
loop_
_entity.id
_entity.type
_entity.pdbx_description
1 polymer ?
#
loop_
_entity_poly.entity_id
_entity_poly.type
_entity_poly.pdbx_seq_one_letter_code
_entity_poly.pdbx_strand_id
1 'polypeptide(L)'
;KAAANLLGLFYQDTSTLNFSKENSKVKNKAINVLHGCRTTATRNPIFTSNFNLHELECAMNEANLNKSPGPDGIHGQLLKHL
;
A
#
# COMPACT_ATOMS: atom_id res chain seq x y z
N LYS A 1 6.59 17.27 -6.60
CA LYS A 1 7.28 16.95 -5.32
C LYS A 1 6.53 17.47 -4.08
N ALA A 2 6.07 18.73 -4.05
CA ALA A 2 5.37 19.27 -2.87
C ALA A 2 4.04 18.54 -2.53
N ALA A 3 3.21 18.22 -3.52
CA ALA A 3 1.94 17.51 -3.31
C ALA A 3 2.12 16.10 -2.73
N ALA A 4 3.10 15.34 -3.22
CA ALA A 4 3.42 14.01 -2.70
C ALA A 4 3.88 14.06 -1.23
N ASN A 5 4.68 15.06 -0.87
CA ASN A 5 5.12 15.24 0.52
C ASN A 5 3.95 15.60 1.44
N LEU A 6 3.02 16.46 0.99
CA LEU A 6 1.82 16.80 1.76
C LEU A 6 0.91 15.60 1.98
N LEU A 7 0.70 14.78 0.95
CA LEU A 7 -0.06 13.53 1.07
C LEU A 7 0.64 12.55 2.01
N GLY A 8 1.97 12.43 1.91
CA GLY A 8 2.77 11.60 2.81
C GLY A 8 2.58 11.98 4.28
N LEU A 9 2.61 13.29 4.60
CA LEU A 9 2.37 13.78 5.95
C LEU A 9 0.93 13.52 6.43
N PHE A 10 -0.06 13.77 5.57
CA PHE A 10 -1.47 13.55 5.89
C PHE A 10 -1.78 12.09 6.21
N TYR A 11 -1.27 11.16 5.41
CA TYR A 11 -1.47 9.73 5.65
C TYR A 11 -0.63 9.22 6.81
N GLN A 12 0.56 9.77 7.06
CA GLN A 12 1.35 9.42 8.22
C GLN A 12 0.60 9.74 9.53
N ASP A 13 -0.10 10.87 9.57
CA ASP A 13 -0.85 11.31 10.75
C ASP A 13 -2.16 10.52 10.93
N THR A 14 -2.87 10.26 9.84
CA THR A 14 -4.17 9.55 9.86
C THR A 14 -4.05 8.03 9.94
N SER A 15 -2.91 7.45 9.54
CA SER A 15 -2.67 6.00 9.63
C SER A 15 -2.21 5.56 11.03
N THR A 16 -2.13 6.47 11.99
CA THR A 16 -1.67 6.17 13.34
C THR A 16 -2.73 5.37 14.10
N LEU A 17 -2.48 4.06 14.27
CA LEU A 17 -3.38 3.19 15.03
C LEU A 17 -3.15 3.35 16.53
N ASN A 18 -4.09 4.04 17.20
CA ASN A 18 -4.08 4.19 18.65
C ASN A 18 -4.78 3.00 19.33
N PHE A 19 -4.01 2.16 20.02
CA PHE A 19 -4.54 1.05 20.80
C PHE A 19 -4.66 1.43 22.29
N SER A 20 -5.84 1.23 22.88
CA SER A 20 -6.02 1.34 24.33
C SER A 20 -5.26 0.23 25.07
N LYS A 21 -4.95 0.43 26.36
CA LYS A 21 -4.25 -0.56 27.20
C LYS A 21 -4.98 -1.92 27.23
N GLU A 22 -6.30 -1.90 27.17
CA GLU A 22 -7.16 -3.10 27.17
C GLU A 22 -6.96 -3.95 25.91
N ASN A 23 -6.55 -3.33 24.80
CA ASN A 23 -6.34 -3.96 23.51
C ASN A 23 -4.88 -4.38 23.26
N SER A 24 -4.08 -4.52 24.31
CA SER A 24 -2.65 -4.87 24.24
C SER A 24 -2.38 -6.16 23.43
N LYS A 25 -3.24 -7.17 23.53
CA LYS A 25 -3.12 -8.41 22.74
C LYS A 25 -3.33 -8.18 21.24
N VAL A 26 -4.29 -7.33 20.87
CA VAL A 26 -4.58 -6.96 19.47
C VAL A 26 -3.43 -6.11 18.92
N LYS A 27 -2.93 -5.16 19.71
CA LYS A 27 -1.73 -4.37 19.38
C LYS A 27 -0.54 -5.27 19.06
N ASN A 28 -0.22 -6.23 19.93
CA ASN A 28 0.91 -7.14 19.72
C ASN A 28 0.75 -8.00 18.48
N LYS A 29 -0.48 -8.46 18.19
CA LYS A 29 -0.77 -9.22 16.97
C LYS A 29 -0.60 -8.36 15.70
N ALA A 30 -1.09 -7.12 15.71
CA ALA A 30 -0.91 -6.18 14.61
C ALA A 30 0.56 -5.82 14.37
N ILE A 31 1.31 -5.57 15.45
CA ILE A 31 2.76 -5.31 15.40
C ILE A 31 3.51 -6.51 14.84
N ASN A 32 3.18 -7.74 15.26
CA ASN A 32 3.81 -8.95 14.73
C ASN A 32 3.53 -9.16 13.23
N VAL A 33 2.31 -8.87 12.77
CA VAL A 33 1.98 -8.90 11.33
C VAL A 33 2.80 -7.85 10.58
N LEU A 34 2.88 -6.62 11.08
CA LEU A 34 3.68 -5.54 10.48
C LEU A 34 5.17 -5.91 10.38
N HIS A 35 5.75 -6.49 11.44
CA HIS A 35 7.14 -6.94 11.44
C HIS A 35 7.37 -8.14 10.51
N GLY A 36 6.41 -9.06 10.41
CA GLY A 36 6.44 -10.15 9.44
C GLY A 36 6.45 -9.63 7.99
N CYS A 37 5.63 -8.63 7.68
CA CYS A 37 5.60 -7.99 6.36
C CYS A 37 6.86 -7.15 6.08
N ARG A 38 7.46 -6.50 7.08
CA ARG A 38 8.72 -5.74 6.91
C ARG A 38 9.93 -6.62 6.60
N THR A 39 9.89 -7.91 6.95
CA THR A 39 11.03 -8.82 6.82
C THR A 39 10.99 -9.70 5.59
N THR A 40 9.89 -9.71 4.83
CA THR A 40 9.83 -10.34 3.50
C THR A 40 10.41 -9.41 2.44
N ALA A 41 11.69 -9.05 2.57
CA ALA A 41 12.46 -8.63 1.41
C ALA A 41 12.52 -9.84 0.47
N THR A 42 11.64 -9.81 -0.52
CA THR A 42 11.55 -10.86 -1.54
C THR A 42 12.89 -10.94 -2.26
N ARG A 43 13.48 -12.14 -2.32
CA ARG A 43 14.75 -12.38 -3.02
C ARG A 43 14.63 -12.27 -4.54
N ASN A 44 13.41 -12.10 -5.05
CA ASN A 44 13.19 -11.98 -6.47
C ASN A 44 13.57 -10.56 -6.91
N PRO A 45 14.55 -10.43 -7.82
CA PRO A 45 15.09 -9.14 -8.23
C PRO A 45 14.01 -8.16 -8.73
N ILE A 46 12.94 -8.68 -9.36
CA ILE A 46 11.78 -7.92 -9.86
C ILE A 46 11.13 -7.06 -8.78
N PHE A 47 11.15 -7.51 -7.53
CA PHE A 47 10.53 -6.83 -6.40
C PHE A 47 11.55 -6.14 -5.47
N THR A 48 12.84 -6.17 -5.81
CA THR A 48 13.90 -5.45 -5.08
C THR A 48 14.32 -4.17 -5.78
N SER A 49 14.08 -4.06 -7.09
CA SER A 49 14.26 -2.83 -7.86
C SER A 49 13.10 -1.87 -7.59
N ASN A 50 13.42 -0.58 -7.42
CA ASN A 50 12.38 0.45 -7.49
C ASN A 50 11.74 0.40 -8.88
N PHE A 51 10.41 0.33 -8.93
CA PHE A 51 9.70 0.40 -10.21
C PHE A 51 9.90 1.80 -10.82
N ASN A 52 10.05 1.85 -12.14
CA ASN A 52 10.15 3.10 -12.88
C ASN A 52 8.77 3.54 -13.41
N LEU A 53 8.66 4.81 -13.80
CA LEU A 53 7.39 5.37 -14.28
C LEU A 53 6.88 4.66 -15.55
N HIS A 54 7.79 4.22 -16.42
CA HIS A 54 7.43 3.53 -17.66
C HIS A 54 6.81 2.15 -17.40
N GLU A 55 7.32 1.41 -16.43
CA GLU A 55 6.74 0.13 -15.99
C GLU A 55 5.32 0.32 -15.46
N LEU A 56 5.07 1.41 -14.72
CA LEU A 56 3.74 1.75 -14.25
C LEU A 56 2.78 2.07 -15.41
N GLU A 57 3.22 2.88 -16.37
CA GLU A 57 2.42 3.22 -17.56
C GLU A 57 2.05 1.96 -18.37
N CYS A 58 3.02 1.07 -18.60
CA CYS A 58 2.79 -0.20 -19.28
C CYS A 58 1.76 -1.06 -18.51
N ALA A 59 1.93 -1.21 -17.20
CA ALA A 59 0.99 -1.98 -16.38
C ALA A 59 -0.43 -1.38 -16.39
N MET A 60 -0.54 -0.05 -16.37
CA MET A 60 -1.83 0.65 -16.45
C MET A 60 -2.52 0.47 -17.81
N ASN A 61 -1.76 0.40 -18.89
CA ASN A 61 -2.29 0.15 -20.23
C ASN A 61 -2.74 -1.30 -20.43
N GLU A 62 -2.06 -2.27 -19.80
CA GLU A 62 -2.43 -3.69 -19.85
C GLU A 62 -3.58 -4.04 -18.88
N ALA A 63 -3.79 -3.23 -17.85
CA ALA A 63 -4.80 -3.49 -16.83
C ALA A 63 -6.23 -3.39 -17.41
N ASN A 64 -7.03 -4.45 -17.21
CA ASN A 64 -8.47 -4.39 -17.50
C ASN A 64 -9.22 -3.70 -16.36
N LEU A 65 -9.36 -2.37 -16.47
CA LEU A 65 -9.96 -1.51 -15.44
C LEU A 65 -11.48 -1.65 -15.30
N ASN A 66 -12.14 -2.35 -16.22
CA ASN A 66 -13.59 -2.60 -16.22
C ASN A 66 -13.96 -3.88 -15.46
N LYS A 67 -13.00 -4.57 -14.84
CA LYS A 67 -13.30 -5.71 -13.97
C LYS A 67 -14.01 -5.27 -12.70
N SER A 68 -14.86 -6.15 -12.19
CA SER A 68 -15.48 -6.00 -10.88
C SER A 68 -14.40 -5.83 -9.80
N PRO A 69 -14.64 -4.99 -8.79
CA PRO A 69 -13.71 -4.77 -7.70
C PRO A 69 -13.44 -6.07 -6.92
N GLY A 70 -12.24 -6.16 -6.36
CA GLY A 70 -11.85 -7.27 -5.50
C GLY A 70 -12.49 -7.19 -4.10
N PRO A 71 -12.09 -8.06 -3.17
CA PRO A 71 -12.55 -8.03 -1.78
C PRO A 71 -12.21 -6.71 -1.04
N ASP A 72 -11.25 -5.95 -1.57
CA ASP A 72 -10.88 -4.61 -1.10
C ASP A 72 -11.88 -3.52 -1.53
N GLY A 73 -12.81 -3.82 -2.45
CA GLY A 73 -13.79 -2.88 -2.98
C GLY A 73 -13.21 -1.85 -3.94
N ILE A 74 -11.93 -1.95 -4.31
CA ILE A 74 -11.26 -0.95 -5.16
C ILE A 74 -11.57 -1.26 -6.62
N HIS A 75 -12.22 -0.32 -7.31
CA HIS A 75 -12.48 -0.43 -8.73
C HIS A 75 -11.25 0.00 -9.54
N GLY A 76 -10.91 -0.73 -10.60
CA GLY A 76 -9.78 -0.38 -11.47
C GLY A 76 -9.85 1.04 -12.04
N GLN A 77 -11.05 1.60 -12.24
CA GLN A 77 -11.22 2.99 -12.71
C GLN A 77 -10.65 4.03 -11.74
N LEU A 78 -10.52 3.72 -10.45
CA LEU A 78 -9.90 4.62 -9.47
C LEU A 78 -8.41 4.82 -9.79
N LEU A 79 -7.74 3.81 -10.35
CA LEU A 79 -6.32 3.84 -10.68
C LEU A 79 -5.97 4.88 -11.76
N LYS A 80 -6.94 5.34 -12.56
CA LYS A 80 -6.74 6.39 -13.57
C LYS A 80 -6.46 7.78 -12.98
N HIS A 81 -6.77 7.98 -11.70
CA HIS A 81 -6.69 9.27 -11.02
C HIS A 81 -5.54 9.31 -9.99
N LEU A 82 -4.65 8.33 -10.02
CA LEU A 82 -3.41 8.29 -9.24
C LEU A 82 -2.34 9.17 -9.89
#